data_AF-A0A7Y3M4S8-F1
#
_entry.id   AF-A0A7Y3M4S8-F1
#
_cell.length_a   1.000
_cell.length_b   1.000
_cell.length_c   1.000
_cell.angle_alpha   90.00
_cell.angle_beta   90.00
_cell.angle_gamma   90.00
#
_symmetry.space_group_name_H-M   'P 1'
#
loop_
_entity.id
_entity.type
_entity.pdbx_description
1 polymer ?
#
loop_
_entity_poly.entity_id
_entity_poly.type
_entity_poly.pdbx_seq_one_letter_code
_entity_poly.pdbx_strand_id
1 'polypeptide(L)'
;MDIPKAYKIDALIHQNTYLIDGQLKHWNGEMVEVYSTISSTSEYKPTLLGTVPNLSEKEALEALDSACSAYANGQGLWPTMKVEDRIACMEKFVSQMKTKRDEVVKLLMWEIGKTLADSQKEFDRTVDYIYDTIEEYKQIDRDSAKFEKYDGVYAHIRRGPLGVVLCLGPYNYPLNETFCLLIPALIMGNTAIFKPAKYGVLLIAPLMEAFENSFPKGVVNVIFGRGRVLATPIMASGKIDMLALIGNSTSANALQESHPRKNRLRLVLGLEAKNPAIILPDADLDLTITECISGTLSFNG
;
A
#
# COMPACT_ATOMS: atom_id res chain seq x y z
N MET A 1 9.59 5.55 -32.13
CA MET A 1 9.63 6.62 -31.12
C MET A 1 10.99 6.60 -30.46
N ASP A 2 11.65 7.74 -30.31
CA ASP A 2 12.92 7.79 -29.56
C ASP A 2 12.63 8.17 -28.11
N ILE A 3 12.58 7.17 -27.23
CA ILE A 3 12.41 7.38 -25.79
C ILE A 3 13.72 7.96 -25.24
N PRO A 4 13.73 9.04 -24.45
CA PRO A 4 14.98 9.59 -23.93
C PRO A 4 15.75 8.56 -23.09
N LYS A 5 17.09 8.53 -23.21
CA LYS A 5 17.96 7.53 -22.57
C LYS A 5 17.71 7.37 -21.06
N ALA A 6 17.47 8.46 -20.34
CA ALA A 6 17.18 8.42 -18.90
C ALA A 6 15.94 7.57 -18.55
N TYR A 7 14.95 7.54 -19.44
CA TYR A 7 13.68 6.85 -19.23
C TYR A 7 13.62 5.49 -19.94
N LYS A 8 14.61 5.06 -20.72
CA LYS A 8 14.58 3.72 -21.34
C LYS A 8 14.67 2.62 -20.28
N ILE A 9 13.83 1.58 -20.38
CA ILE A 9 14.04 0.34 -19.65
C ILE A 9 14.90 -0.57 -20.52
N ASP A 10 16.20 -0.55 -20.23
CA ASP A 10 17.22 -1.30 -20.98
C ASP A 10 17.46 -2.71 -20.41
N ALA A 11 16.90 -3.01 -19.24
CA ALA A 11 17.01 -4.30 -18.56
C ALA A 11 15.68 -4.71 -17.93
N LEU A 12 15.41 -6.02 -17.94
CA LEU A 12 14.25 -6.59 -17.25
C LEU A 12 14.44 -6.54 -15.74
N ILE A 13 13.38 -6.16 -15.03
CA ILE A 13 13.36 -6.11 -13.56
C ILE A 13 12.80 -7.43 -13.04
N HIS A 14 13.66 -8.23 -12.42
CA HIS A 14 13.29 -9.52 -11.87
C HIS A 14 13.17 -9.43 -10.35
N GLN A 15 11.97 -9.16 -9.85
CA GLN A 15 11.68 -9.24 -8.42
C GLN A 15 11.56 -10.72 -8.03
N ASN A 16 12.65 -11.33 -7.58
CA ASN A 16 12.69 -12.75 -7.23
C ASN A 16 12.54 -13.01 -5.74
N THR A 17 12.28 -11.97 -4.93
CA THR A 17 12.05 -12.11 -3.49
C THR A 17 10.67 -11.67 -3.05
N TYR A 18 10.28 -12.10 -1.86
CA TYR A 18 9.12 -11.63 -1.12
C TYR A 18 9.50 -11.48 0.35
N LEU A 19 8.82 -10.63 1.11
CA LEU A 19 9.19 -10.35 2.50
C LEU A 19 8.25 -11.08 3.45
N ILE A 20 8.78 -12.00 4.25
CA ILE A 20 8.05 -12.63 5.36
C ILE A 20 8.99 -12.77 6.54
N ASP A 21 8.49 -12.48 7.75
CA ASP A 21 9.24 -12.62 9.00
C ASP A 21 10.57 -11.83 9.02
N GLY A 22 10.59 -10.65 8.40
CA GLY A 22 11.76 -9.77 8.36
C GLY A 22 12.90 -10.28 7.48
N GLN A 23 12.62 -11.19 6.54
CA GLN A 23 13.61 -11.70 5.59
C GLN A 23 13.08 -11.64 4.16
N LEU A 24 13.91 -11.14 3.25
CA LEU A 24 13.70 -11.30 1.81
C LEU A 24 13.96 -12.75 1.40
N LYS A 25 12.89 -13.52 1.24
CA LYS A 25 12.93 -14.92 0.83
C LYS A 25 12.98 -15.02 -0.68
N HIS A 26 13.92 -15.81 -1.20
CA HIS A 26 14.02 -16.07 -2.63
C HIS A 26 12.92 -17.03 -3.10
N TRP A 27 12.30 -16.69 -4.22
CA TRP A 27 11.24 -17.48 -4.85
C TRP A 27 11.77 -18.27 -6.05
N ASN A 28 11.61 -19.59 -6.00
CA ASN A 28 12.04 -20.51 -7.06
C ASN A 28 10.86 -21.06 -7.88
N GLY A 29 9.64 -20.58 -7.63
CA GLY A 29 8.43 -21.08 -8.28
C GLY A 29 8.07 -20.29 -9.53
N GLU A 30 6.79 -20.37 -9.93
CA GLU A 30 6.27 -19.67 -11.10
C GLU A 30 6.39 -18.14 -10.92
N MET A 31 6.82 -17.47 -11.98
CA MET A 31 6.91 -16.02 -12.07
C MET A 31 5.82 -15.49 -12.98
N VAL A 32 5.28 -14.30 -12.69
CA VAL A 32 4.36 -13.59 -13.57
C VAL A 32 5.12 -12.52 -14.33
N GLU A 33 4.96 -12.50 -15.65
CA GLU A 33 5.47 -11.42 -16.51
C GLU A 33 4.67 -10.13 -16.32
N VAL A 34 5.39 -9.01 -16.27
CA VAL A 34 4.82 -7.67 -16.15
C VAL A 34 5.07 -6.92 -17.44
N TYR A 35 3.98 -6.48 -18.08
CA TYR A 35 4.01 -5.79 -19.37
C TYR A 35 3.54 -4.34 -19.23
N SER A 36 4.17 -3.46 -19.99
CA SER A 36 3.71 -2.11 -20.26
C SER A 36 2.83 -2.06 -21.51
N THR A 37 1.83 -1.19 -21.51
CA THR A 37 1.09 -0.81 -22.73
C THR A 37 1.89 0.12 -23.65
N ILE A 38 2.94 0.76 -23.13
CA ILE A 38 3.89 1.55 -23.93
C ILE A 38 4.73 0.58 -24.77
N SER A 39 4.82 0.87 -26.07
CA SER A 39 5.67 0.10 -26.97
C SER A 39 7.04 0.74 -27.12
N SER A 40 8.08 -0.05 -26.91
CA SER A 40 9.49 0.32 -27.14
C SER A 40 9.98 0.01 -28.56
N THR A 41 9.11 -0.49 -29.46
CA THR A 41 9.46 -0.86 -30.84
C THR A 41 8.71 -0.05 -31.89
N SER A 42 9.15 -0.13 -33.15
CA SER A 42 8.52 0.57 -34.29
C SER A 42 7.14 0.02 -34.61
N GLU A 43 7.01 -1.32 -34.62
CA GLU A 43 5.72 -2.00 -34.66
C GLU A 43 5.19 -2.14 -33.24
N TYR A 44 3.90 -1.85 -33.04
CA TYR A 44 3.30 -1.88 -31.72
C TYR A 44 3.28 -3.30 -31.15
N LYS A 45 3.94 -3.46 -30.01
CA LYS A 45 3.78 -4.58 -29.08
C LYS A 45 3.98 -4.09 -27.64
N PRO A 46 3.27 -4.69 -26.66
CA PRO A 46 3.55 -4.43 -25.25
C PRO A 46 5.03 -4.67 -24.92
N THR A 47 5.63 -3.78 -24.14
CA THR A 47 7.01 -3.94 -23.69
C THR A 47 7.03 -4.77 -22.40
N LEU A 48 7.73 -5.90 -22.43
CA LEU A 48 8.02 -6.68 -21.22
C LEU A 48 8.94 -5.86 -20.32
N LEU A 49 8.50 -5.60 -19.09
CA LEU A 49 9.25 -4.82 -18.10
C LEU A 49 10.06 -5.72 -17.17
N GLY A 50 9.56 -6.93 -16.90
CA GLY A 50 10.15 -7.78 -15.88
C GLY A 50 9.21 -8.88 -15.40
N THR A 51 9.53 -9.42 -14.23
CA THR A 51 8.76 -10.48 -13.60
C THR A 51 8.64 -10.30 -12.08
N VAL A 52 7.56 -10.82 -11.51
CA VAL A 52 7.30 -10.88 -10.06
C VAL A 52 6.90 -12.29 -9.62
N PRO A 53 7.01 -12.65 -8.34
CA PRO A 53 6.62 -13.98 -7.86
C PRO A 53 5.11 -14.23 -8.04
N ASN A 54 4.75 -15.44 -8.45
CA ASN A 54 3.38 -15.94 -8.40
C ASN A 54 3.21 -16.84 -7.17
N LEU A 55 3.12 -16.23 -5.98
CA LEU A 55 3.05 -17.00 -4.74
C LEU A 55 1.75 -17.83 -4.66
N SER A 56 1.80 -18.88 -3.84
CA SER A 56 0.68 -19.77 -3.60
C SER A 56 -0.01 -19.48 -2.27
N GLU A 57 -1.07 -20.22 -1.99
CA GLU A 57 -1.74 -20.20 -0.68
C GLU A 57 -0.78 -20.48 0.48
N LYS A 58 0.23 -21.34 0.27
CA LYS A 58 1.21 -21.69 1.30
C LYS A 58 1.95 -20.45 1.81
N GLU A 59 2.53 -19.65 0.92
CA GLU A 59 3.26 -18.44 1.30
C GLU A 59 2.32 -17.35 1.82
N ALA A 60 1.06 -17.31 1.37
CA ALA A 60 0.04 -16.41 1.92
C ALA A 60 -0.27 -16.73 3.39
N LEU A 61 -0.42 -18.01 3.74
CA LEU A 61 -0.65 -18.44 5.13
C LEU A 61 0.60 -18.28 5.98
N GLU A 62 1.79 -18.45 5.41
CA GLU A 62 3.06 -18.16 6.09
C GLU A 62 3.18 -16.68 6.46
N ALA A 63 2.79 -15.77 5.56
CA ALA A 63 2.77 -14.33 5.82
C ALA A 63 1.77 -13.99 6.94
N LEU A 64 0.62 -14.65 6.95
CA LEU A 64 -0.37 -14.51 8.02
C LEU A 64 0.17 -14.98 9.37
N ASP A 65 0.77 -16.17 9.42
CA ASP A 65 1.30 -16.69 10.68
C ASP A 65 2.44 -15.82 11.21
N SER A 66 3.28 -15.27 10.33
CA SER A 66 4.31 -14.29 10.71
C SER A 66 3.68 -13.01 11.30
N ALA A 67 2.68 -12.44 10.63
CA ALA A 67 1.99 -11.23 11.11
C ALA A 67 1.27 -11.47 12.45
N CYS A 68 0.60 -12.62 12.61
CA CYS A 68 -0.03 -13.02 13.88
C CYS A 68 1.00 -13.21 14.99
N SER A 69 2.16 -13.81 14.68
CA SER A 69 3.24 -14.04 15.66
C SER A 69 3.88 -12.74 16.10
N ALA A 70 4.11 -11.80 15.18
CA ALA A 70 4.66 -10.48 15.49
C ALA A 70 3.66 -9.61 16.29
N TYR A 71 2.35 -9.76 16.04
CA TYR A 71 1.32 -9.09 16.82
C TYR A 71 1.13 -9.73 18.21
N ALA A 72 1.19 -11.05 18.30
CA ALA A 72 1.01 -11.85 19.52
C ALA A 72 -0.17 -11.38 20.39
N ASN A 73 -1.35 -11.23 19.79
CA ASN A 73 -2.57 -10.73 20.46
C ASN A 73 -2.36 -9.38 21.19
N GLY A 74 -1.55 -8.49 20.61
CA GLY A 74 -1.24 -7.18 21.17
C GLY A 74 -0.10 -7.18 22.20
N GLN A 75 0.51 -8.34 22.48
CA GLN A 75 1.63 -8.47 23.43
C GLN A 75 3.00 -8.53 22.75
N GLY A 76 3.02 -8.57 21.41
CA GLY A 76 4.26 -8.65 20.64
C GLY A 76 5.09 -7.37 20.74
N LEU A 77 6.33 -7.45 20.26
CA LEU A 77 7.27 -6.33 20.29
C LEU A 77 6.68 -5.08 19.64
N TRP A 78 6.08 -5.19 18.46
CA TRP A 78 5.56 -4.05 17.70
C TRP A 78 4.33 -3.34 18.31
N PRO A 79 3.25 -4.05 18.70
CA PRO A 79 2.09 -3.40 19.33
C PRO A 79 2.40 -2.80 20.70
N THR A 80 3.44 -3.29 21.39
CA THR A 80 3.88 -2.77 22.72
C THR A 80 5.07 -1.82 22.63
N MET A 81 5.67 -1.66 21.44
CA MET A 81 6.78 -0.75 21.18
C MET A 81 6.40 0.68 21.58
N LYS A 82 7.38 1.47 22.01
CA LYS A 82 7.11 2.88 22.29
C LYS A 82 6.81 3.64 21.00
N VAL A 83 6.06 4.73 21.14
CA VAL A 83 5.74 5.62 20.02
C VAL A 83 6.99 6.15 19.35
N GLU A 84 7.99 6.58 20.13
CA GLU A 84 9.28 7.07 19.62
C GLU A 84 9.99 6.03 18.73
N ASP A 85 10.03 4.77 19.16
CA ASP A 85 10.72 3.70 18.43
C ASP A 85 9.97 3.30 17.15
N ARG A 86 8.63 3.29 17.17
CA ARG A 86 7.82 3.06 15.95
C ARG A 86 8.02 4.17 14.92
N ILE A 87 8.09 5.43 15.38
CA ILE A 87 8.38 6.58 14.51
C ILE A 87 9.78 6.42 13.90
N ALA A 88 10.79 6.04 14.69
CA ALA A 88 12.15 5.83 14.18
C ALA A 88 12.22 4.74 13.09
N CYS A 89 11.46 3.64 13.24
CA CYS A 89 11.30 2.64 12.18
C CYS A 89 10.70 3.24 10.90
N MET A 90 9.65 4.06 11.03
CA MET A 90 9.01 4.70 9.89
C MET A 90 9.91 5.75 9.21
N GLU A 91 10.66 6.53 9.99
CA GLU A 91 11.65 7.49 9.49
C GLU A 91 12.80 6.78 8.75
N LYS A 92 13.24 5.63 9.27
CA LYS A 92 14.21 4.76 8.59
C LYS A 92 13.67 4.21 7.27
N PHE A 93 12.39 3.88 7.20
CA PHE A 93 11.75 3.43 5.96
C PHE A 93 11.67 4.56 4.93
N VAL A 94 11.10 5.71 5.29
CA VAL A 94 10.91 6.82 4.34
C VAL A 94 12.24 7.41 3.87
N SER A 95 13.28 7.43 4.71
CA SER A 95 14.62 7.87 4.30
C SER A 95 15.23 6.97 3.22
N GLN A 96 15.09 5.65 3.37
CA GLN A 96 15.51 4.69 2.33
C GLN A 96 14.64 4.78 1.08
N MET A 97 13.31 4.89 1.23
CA MET A 97 12.39 5.06 0.11
C MET A 97 12.78 6.25 -0.77
N LYS A 98 13.11 7.40 -0.18
CA LYS A 98 13.53 8.60 -0.93
C LYS A 98 14.74 8.36 -1.85
N THR A 99 15.65 7.45 -1.49
CA THR A 99 16.80 7.12 -2.35
C THR A 99 16.40 6.37 -3.62
N LYS A 100 15.19 5.82 -3.66
CA LYS A 100 14.63 5.02 -4.77
C LYS A 100 13.67 5.81 -5.65
N ARG A 101 13.54 7.12 -5.42
CA ARG A 101 12.58 8.00 -6.11
C ARG A 101 12.59 7.82 -7.62
N ASP A 102 13.76 7.94 -8.25
CA ASP A 102 13.86 7.93 -9.71
C ASP A 102 13.52 6.56 -10.32
N GLU A 103 13.87 5.47 -9.63
CA GLU A 103 13.50 4.10 -10.02
C GLU A 103 11.98 3.90 -9.96
N VAL A 104 11.35 4.32 -8.84
CA VAL A 104 9.91 4.22 -8.63
C VAL A 104 9.12 5.08 -9.62
N VAL A 105 9.54 6.34 -9.83
CA VAL A 105 8.93 7.26 -10.80
C VAL A 105 8.98 6.67 -12.21
N LYS A 106 10.13 6.13 -12.62
CA LYS A 106 10.29 5.48 -13.93
C LYS A 106 9.35 4.28 -14.08
N LEU A 107 9.19 3.48 -13.03
CA LEU A 107 8.30 2.32 -13.05
C LEU A 107 6.82 2.72 -13.09
N LEU A 108 6.42 3.78 -12.40
CA LEU A 108 5.07 4.35 -12.52
C LEU A 108 4.78 4.81 -13.96
N MET A 109 5.73 5.49 -14.61
CA MET A 109 5.57 5.90 -16.01
C MET A 109 5.42 4.70 -16.93
N TRP A 110 6.27 3.69 -16.79
CA TRP A 110 6.27 2.53 -17.67
C TRP A 110 5.11 1.58 -17.45
N GLU A 111 4.81 1.24 -16.20
CA GLU A 111 3.86 0.16 -15.93
C GLU A 111 2.41 0.62 -15.99
N ILE A 112 2.12 1.87 -15.60
CA ILE A 112 0.75 2.40 -15.54
C ILE A 112 0.54 3.65 -16.40
N GLY A 113 1.54 4.04 -17.21
CA GLY A 113 1.37 5.09 -18.22
C GLY A 113 1.21 6.50 -17.66
N LYS A 114 1.65 6.76 -16.42
CA LYS A 114 1.62 8.11 -15.85
C LYS A 114 2.61 9.03 -16.55
N THR A 115 2.25 10.31 -16.62
CA THR A 115 3.21 11.34 -17.04
C THR A 115 4.33 11.45 -16.01
N LEU A 116 5.50 11.96 -16.42
CA LEU A 116 6.61 12.19 -15.49
C LEU A 116 6.19 13.05 -14.30
N ALA A 117 5.46 14.14 -14.57
CA ALA A 117 5.01 15.07 -13.53
C ALA A 117 4.05 14.39 -12.54
N ASP A 118 3.10 13.58 -13.03
CA ASP A 118 2.16 12.86 -12.16
C ASP A 118 2.86 11.75 -11.36
N SER A 119 3.80 11.03 -11.96
CA SER A 119 4.60 10.02 -11.27
C SER A 119 5.47 10.62 -10.17
N GLN A 120 6.11 11.76 -10.44
CA GLN A 120 6.88 12.51 -9.44
C GLN A 120 5.98 13.00 -8.31
N LYS A 121 4.84 13.60 -8.65
CA LYS A 121 3.86 14.09 -7.69
C LYS A 121 3.30 12.97 -6.81
N GLU A 122 3.03 11.78 -7.36
CA GLU A 122 2.59 10.63 -6.58
C GLU A 122 3.64 10.20 -5.56
N PHE A 123 4.90 10.10 -5.98
CA PHE A 123 6.00 9.73 -5.09
C PHE A 123 6.18 10.76 -3.97
N ASP A 124 6.29 12.03 -4.35
CA ASP A 124 6.54 13.12 -3.40
C ASP A 124 5.38 13.25 -2.40
N ARG A 125 4.13 13.18 -2.88
CA ARG A 125 2.95 13.16 -2.01
C ARG A 125 2.91 11.97 -1.07
N THR A 126 3.41 10.81 -1.49
CA THR A 126 3.49 9.63 -0.60
C THR A 126 4.48 9.88 0.53
N VAL A 127 5.62 10.51 0.23
CA VAL A 127 6.62 10.89 1.23
C VAL A 127 6.05 11.91 2.21
N ASP A 128 5.39 12.96 1.71
CA ASP A 128 4.74 13.98 2.53
C ASP A 128 3.67 13.36 3.43
N TYR A 129 2.82 12.48 2.89
CA TYR A 129 1.80 11.76 3.63
C TYR A 129 2.38 10.93 4.78
N ILE A 130 3.55 10.31 4.60
CA ILE A 130 4.22 9.57 5.69
C ILE A 130 4.61 10.52 6.82
N TYR A 131 5.20 11.68 6.51
CA TYR A 131 5.57 12.66 7.53
C TYR A 131 4.35 13.27 8.23
N ASP A 132 3.30 13.61 7.48
CA ASP A 132 2.04 14.09 8.04
C ASP A 132 1.43 13.04 8.99
N THR A 133 1.48 11.77 8.61
CA THR A 133 1.00 10.66 9.46
C THR A 133 1.85 10.50 10.72
N ILE A 134 3.17 10.70 10.64
CA ILE A 134 4.06 10.72 11.82
C ILE A 134 3.67 11.86 12.77
N GLU A 135 3.45 13.07 12.25
CA GLU A 135 3.10 14.23 13.07
C GLU A 135 1.72 14.08 13.73
N GLU A 136 0.73 13.56 12.98
CA GLU A 136 -0.59 13.22 13.53
C GLU A 136 -0.47 12.15 14.61
N TYR A 137 0.38 11.14 14.41
CA TYR A 137 0.61 10.11 15.41
C TYR A 137 1.24 10.65 16.70
N LYS A 138 2.22 11.56 16.60
CA LYS A 138 2.78 12.28 17.75
C LYS A 138 1.71 13.09 18.47
N GLN A 139 0.78 13.71 17.75
CA GLN A 139 -0.32 14.46 18.34
C GLN A 139 -1.28 13.55 19.12
N ILE A 140 -1.66 12.41 18.53
CA ILE A 140 -2.50 11.39 19.19
C ILE A 140 -1.86 10.90 20.50
N ASP A 141 -0.54 10.66 20.50
CA ASP A 141 0.18 10.24 21.71
C ASP A 141 0.20 11.33 22.79
N ARG A 142 0.48 12.59 22.40
CA ARG A 142 0.42 13.74 23.32
C ARG A 142 -0.94 13.92 23.96
N ASP A 143 -2.01 13.76 23.19
CA ASP A 143 -3.37 13.85 23.72
C ASP A 143 -3.72 12.68 24.64
N SER A 144 -3.17 11.50 24.36
CA SER A 144 -3.30 10.32 25.19
C SER A 144 -2.48 10.39 26.50
N ALA A 145 -1.63 11.40 26.69
CA ALA A 145 -0.88 11.58 27.94
C ALA A 145 -1.70 12.19 29.08
N LYS A 146 -2.90 12.71 28.78
CA LYS A 146 -3.77 13.42 29.72
C LYS A 146 -4.68 12.44 30.46
N PHE A 147 -4.98 12.76 31.72
CA PHE A 147 -6.05 12.12 32.48
C PHE A 147 -7.26 13.06 32.52
N GLU A 148 -8.43 12.53 32.19
CA GLU A 148 -9.69 13.25 32.38
C GLU A 148 -10.27 12.89 33.74
N LYS A 149 -10.84 13.88 34.45
CA LYS A 149 -11.46 13.67 35.75
C LYS A 149 -12.92 14.08 35.70
N TYR A 150 -13.81 13.14 35.98
CA TYR A 150 -15.24 13.38 36.12
C TYR A 150 -15.76 12.65 37.35
N ASP A 151 -16.47 13.36 38.23
CA ASP A 151 -17.07 12.82 39.46
C ASP A 151 -16.10 11.98 40.32
N GLY A 152 -14.85 12.42 40.43
CA GLY A 152 -13.80 11.73 41.22
C GLY A 152 -13.15 10.53 40.54
N VAL A 153 -13.62 10.10 39.36
CA VAL A 153 -13.01 9.03 38.56
C VAL A 153 -11.96 9.62 37.61
N TYR A 154 -10.77 9.02 37.59
CA TYR A 154 -9.73 9.32 36.60
C TYR A 154 -9.88 8.38 35.40
N ALA A 155 -10.10 8.94 34.22
CA ALA A 155 -10.11 8.24 32.96
C ALA A 155 -8.82 8.51 32.19
N HIS A 156 -8.17 7.44 31.73
CA HIS A 156 -7.03 7.52 30.83
C HIS A 156 -7.40 6.91 29.49
N ILE A 157 -7.45 7.73 28.45
CA ILE A 157 -7.82 7.29 27.11
C ILE A 157 -6.55 7.11 26.28
N ARG A 158 -6.40 5.93 25.69
CA ARG A 158 -5.30 5.60 24.77
C ARG A 158 -5.84 4.96 23.51
N ARG A 159 -5.18 5.21 22.38
CA ARG A 159 -5.44 4.50 21.11
C ARG A 159 -4.41 3.40 20.92
N GLY A 160 -4.88 2.17 20.81
CA GLY A 160 -4.04 1.00 20.56
C GLY A 160 -4.28 0.40 19.17
N PRO A 161 -3.40 -0.51 18.73
CA PRO A 161 -3.59 -1.25 17.50
C PRO A 161 -4.84 -2.14 17.57
N LEU A 162 -5.37 -2.46 16.39
CA LEU A 162 -6.53 -3.32 16.22
C LEU A 162 -6.13 -4.78 15.99
N GLY A 163 -5.01 -5.02 15.29
CA GLY A 163 -4.46 -6.36 15.13
C GLY A 163 -3.75 -6.60 13.83
N VAL A 164 -4.09 -7.71 13.16
CA VAL A 164 -3.49 -8.06 11.86
C VAL A 164 -4.30 -7.45 10.72
N VAL A 165 -3.62 -6.70 9.85
CA VAL A 165 -4.22 -5.98 8.74
C VAL A 165 -3.87 -6.64 7.41
N LEU A 166 -4.87 -6.86 6.56
CA LEU A 166 -4.65 -7.18 5.15
C LEU A 166 -4.79 -5.90 4.32
N CYS A 167 -3.69 -5.44 3.73
CA CYS A 167 -3.61 -4.22 2.94
C CYS A 167 -3.60 -4.51 1.44
N LEU A 168 -4.62 -4.04 0.72
CA LEU A 168 -4.82 -4.22 -0.71
C LEU A 168 -5.03 -2.86 -1.38
N GLY A 169 -4.01 -2.39 -2.10
CA GLY A 169 -4.08 -1.14 -2.84
C GLY A 169 -4.56 -1.30 -4.28
N PRO A 170 -4.91 -0.19 -4.95
CA PRO A 170 -5.42 -0.20 -6.31
C PRO A 170 -4.30 -0.02 -7.33
N TYR A 171 -4.61 -0.14 -8.60
CA TYR A 171 -3.62 -0.07 -9.68
C TYR A 171 -3.37 1.35 -10.24
N ASN A 172 -4.27 2.29 -9.97
CA ASN A 172 -4.24 3.66 -10.51
C ASN A 172 -3.28 4.57 -9.72
N TYR A 173 -3.19 4.41 -8.39
CA TYR A 173 -2.17 5.03 -7.55
C TYR A 173 -1.50 3.96 -6.67
N PRO A 174 -0.77 3.02 -7.31
CA PRO A 174 -0.28 1.81 -6.66
C PRO A 174 0.77 2.08 -5.59
N LEU A 175 1.39 3.26 -5.58
CA LEU A 175 2.23 3.71 -4.48
C LEU A 175 1.39 4.47 -3.44
N ASN A 176 0.83 5.62 -3.81
CA ASN A 176 0.26 6.55 -2.85
C ASN A 176 -0.97 5.98 -2.12
N GLU A 177 -1.99 5.52 -2.86
CA GLU A 177 -3.23 5.03 -2.23
C GLU A 177 -2.99 3.76 -1.41
N THR A 178 -2.11 2.88 -1.89
CA THR A 178 -1.66 1.72 -1.13
C THR A 178 -0.99 2.11 0.19
N PHE A 179 -0.12 3.11 0.17
CA PHE A 179 0.61 3.57 1.35
C PHE A 179 -0.29 4.37 2.31
N CYS A 180 -1.33 5.02 1.81
CA CYS A 180 -2.40 5.60 2.63
C CYS A 180 -3.17 4.56 3.46
N LEU A 181 -3.11 3.27 3.11
CA LEU A 181 -3.61 2.18 3.95
C LEU A 181 -2.51 1.62 4.87
N LEU A 182 -1.34 1.34 4.29
CA LEU A 182 -0.28 0.60 4.95
C LEU A 182 0.41 1.40 6.08
N ILE A 183 0.74 2.65 5.82
CA ILE A 183 1.50 3.50 6.75
C ILE A 183 0.74 3.74 8.06
N PRO A 184 -0.52 4.20 8.06
CA PRO A 184 -1.28 4.36 9.30
C PRO A 184 -1.52 3.02 10.00
N ALA A 185 -1.70 1.92 9.27
CA ALA A 185 -1.82 0.59 9.89
C ALA A 185 -0.53 0.24 10.68
N LEU A 186 0.64 0.34 10.05
CA LEU A 186 1.91 0.00 10.67
C LEU A 186 2.22 0.91 11.87
N ILE A 187 2.18 2.24 11.70
CA ILE A 187 2.63 3.18 12.73
C ILE A 187 1.76 3.14 13.99
N MET A 188 0.48 2.78 13.85
CA MET A 188 -0.45 2.56 14.99
C MET A 188 -0.17 1.27 15.76
N GLY A 189 0.83 0.47 15.37
CA GLY A 189 1.25 -0.75 16.05
C GLY A 189 0.60 -2.03 15.52
N ASN A 190 -0.13 -1.98 14.40
CA ASN A 190 -0.66 -3.17 13.76
C ASN A 190 0.45 -3.89 12.98
N THR A 191 0.28 -5.20 12.77
CA THR A 191 1.08 -5.93 11.77
C THR A 191 0.30 -6.01 10.46
N ALA A 192 1.00 -6.02 9.34
CA ALA A 192 0.38 -5.94 8.03
C ALA A 192 0.87 -7.04 7.08
N ILE A 193 -0.07 -7.57 6.31
CA ILE A 193 0.19 -8.33 5.09
C ILE A 193 -0.15 -7.41 3.94
N PHE A 194 0.87 -7.00 3.19
CA PHE A 194 0.75 -6.12 2.05
C PHE A 194 0.84 -6.95 0.76
N LYS A 195 -0.25 -6.94 -0.02
CA LYS A 195 -0.26 -7.49 -1.38
C LYS A 195 -0.38 -6.34 -2.39
N PRO A 196 0.68 -6.01 -3.13
CA PRO A 196 0.61 -4.99 -4.17
C PRO A 196 -0.46 -5.30 -5.23
N ALA A 197 -0.91 -4.24 -5.91
CA ALA A 197 -1.80 -4.36 -7.06
C ALA A 197 -1.16 -5.19 -8.19
N LYS A 198 -1.99 -5.70 -9.11
CA LYS A 198 -1.50 -6.48 -10.25
C LYS A 198 -0.70 -5.61 -11.24
N TYR A 199 -1.21 -4.41 -11.51
CA TYR A 199 -0.54 -3.41 -12.35
C TYR A 199 0.07 -2.34 -11.45
N GLY A 200 1.24 -1.82 -11.84
CA GLY A 200 2.08 -0.99 -10.99
C GLY A 200 2.80 -1.78 -9.89
N VAL A 201 3.05 -3.08 -10.10
CA VAL A 201 3.65 -3.96 -9.10
C VAL A 201 5.16 -3.80 -9.00
N LEU A 202 5.87 -3.51 -10.10
CA LEU A 202 7.33 -3.49 -10.12
C LEU A 202 7.89 -2.32 -9.33
N LEU A 203 7.12 -1.24 -9.14
CA LEU A 203 7.53 -0.09 -8.33
C LEU A 203 7.86 -0.48 -6.88
N ILE A 204 7.36 -1.62 -6.40
CA ILE A 204 7.65 -2.13 -5.05
C ILE A 204 9.03 -2.79 -4.98
N ALA A 205 9.58 -3.28 -6.09
CA ALA A 205 10.87 -3.98 -6.12
C ALA A 205 12.02 -3.14 -5.55
N PRO A 206 12.22 -1.86 -5.94
CA PRO A 206 13.24 -1.00 -5.34
C PRO A 206 13.06 -0.76 -3.84
N LEU A 207 11.85 -0.96 -3.30
CA LEU A 207 11.48 -0.68 -1.90
C LEU A 207 11.61 -1.92 -0.99
N MET A 208 11.87 -3.11 -1.54
CA MET A 208 11.88 -4.35 -0.76
C MET A 208 12.93 -4.35 0.36
N GLU A 209 14.14 -3.86 0.08
CA GLU A 209 15.21 -3.72 1.09
C GLU A 209 14.84 -2.68 2.15
N ALA A 210 14.13 -1.61 1.78
CA ALA A 210 13.67 -0.61 2.73
C ALA A 210 12.65 -1.22 3.69
N PHE A 211 11.74 -2.08 3.21
CA PHE A 211 10.81 -2.81 4.08
C PHE A 211 11.53 -3.78 5.02
N GLU A 212 12.47 -4.59 4.51
CA GLU A 212 13.23 -5.55 5.30
C GLU A 212 14.02 -4.88 6.43
N ASN A 213 14.71 -3.79 6.13
CA ASN A 213 15.64 -3.16 7.07
C ASN A 213 14.97 -2.24 8.08
N SER A 214 13.73 -1.81 7.87
CA SER A 214 13.13 -0.73 8.66
C SER A 214 12.22 -1.20 9.79
N PHE A 215 11.66 -2.41 9.69
CA PHE A 215 10.66 -2.90 10.63
C PHE A 215 11.12 -4.18 11.32
N PRO A 216 10.67 -4.44 12.56
CA PRO A 216 10.88 -5.73 13.21
C PRO A 216 10.27 -6.89 12.39
N LYS A 217 10.79 -8.09 12.61
CA LYS A 217 10.31 -9.30 11.93
C LYS A 217 8.80 -9.48 12.05
N GLY A 218 8.17 -9.79 10.92
CA GLY A 218 6.73 -10.07 10.79
C GLY A 218 5.81 -8.85 10.90
N VAL A 219 6.33 -7.65 11.17
CA VAL A 219 5.52 -6.42 11.23
C VAL A 219 4.93 -6.07 9.88
N VAL A 220 5.72 -6.19 8.82
CA VAL A 220 5.26 -6.04 7.44
C VAL A 220 5.69 -7.27 6.66
N ASN A 221 4.74 -7.83 5.91
CA ASN A 221 4.96 -8.98 5.04
C ASN A 221 4.49 -8.59 3.64
N VAL A 222 5.38 -8.62 2.65
CA VAL A 222 5.09 -8.18 1.28
C VAL A 222 5.04 -9.39 0.38
N ILE A 223 3.85 -9.69 -0.15
CA ILE A 223 3.57 -10.89 -0.94
C ILE A 223 3.04 -10.55 -2.33
N PHE A 224 3.49 -11.29 -3.34
CA PHE A 224 3.16 -11.07 -4.74
C PHE A 224 2.33 -12.21 -5.30
N GLY A 225 1.31 -11.89 -6.11
CA GLY A 225 0.47 -12.90 -6.75
C GLY A 225 -0.99 -12.49 -6.87
N ARG A 226 -1.82 -13.44 -7.32
CA ARG A 226 -3.25 -13.20 -7.60
C ARG A 226 -4.04 -13.04 -6.29
N GLY A 227 -4.87 -12.00 -6.21
CA GLY A 227 -5.67 -11.72 -5.01
C GLY A 227 -6.53 -12.90 -4.55
N ARG A 228 -7.18 -13.62 -5.47
CA ARG A 228 -7.98 -14.81 -5.13
C ARG A 228 -7.16 -15.97 -4.55
N VAL A 229 -5.89 -16.09 -4.93
CA VAL A 229 -4.99 -17.15 -4.45
C VAL A 229 -4.43 -16.81 -3.07
N LEU A 230 -4.15 -15.51 -2.82
CA LEU A 230 -3.48 -15.08 -1.60
C LEU A 230 -4.46 -14.55 -0.54
N ALA A 231 -5.30 -13.58 -0.90
CA ALA A 231 -6.17 -12.87 0.04
C ALA A 231 -7.33 -13.73 0.53
N THR A 232 -7.92 -14.56 -0.34
CA THR A 232 -9.05 -15.43 0.04
C THR A 232 -8.72 -16.40 1.18
N PRO A 233 -7.65 -17.23 1.11
CA PRO A 233 -7.30 -18.10 2.24
C PRO A 233 -6.90 -17.33 3.50
N ILE A 234 -6.20 -16.18 3.35
CA ILE A 234 -5.89 -15.29 4.48
C ILE A 234 -7.17 -14.84 5.19
N MET A 235 -8.18 -14.38 4.44
CA MET A 235 -9.46 -13.94 5.01
C MET A 235 -10.26 -15.11 5.60
N ALA A 236 -10.28 -16.26 4.93
CA ALA A 236 -10.97 -17.46 5.40
C ALA A 236 -10.45 -18.00 6.75
N SER A 237 -9.19 -17.68 7.10
CA SER A 237 -8.61 -18.04 8.40
C SER A 237 -9.34 -17.43 9.61
N GLY A 238 -10.04 -16.31 9.44
CA GLY A 238 -10.67 -15.58 10.54
C GLY A 238 -9.69 -14.87 11.49
N LYS A 239 -8.41 -14.75 11.10
CA LYS A 239 -7.33 -14.13 11.88
C LYS A 239 -7.03 -12.67 11.47
N ILE A 240 -7.70 -12.14 10.45
CA ILE A 240 -7.56 -10.73 10.06
C ILE A 240 -8.49 -9.88 10.90
N ASP A 241 -7.94 -8.88 11.58
CA ASP A 241 -8.70 -7.94 12.40
C ASP A 241 -9.18 -6.75 11.57
N MET A 242 -8.47 -6.40 10.50
CA MET A 242 -8.84 -5.34 9.57
C MET A 242 -8.55 -5.68 8.11
N LEU A 243 -9.56 -5.51 7.24
CA LEU A 243 -9.37 -5.43 5.80
C LEU A 243 -9.27 -3.96 5.39
N ALA A 244 -8.10 -3.56 4.90
CA ALA A 244 -7.84 -2.26 4.32
C ALA A 244 -7.73 -2.42 2.80
N LEU A 245 -8.72 -1.93 2.06
CA LEU A 245 -8.84 -2.15 0.63
C LEU A 245 -9.25 -0.86 -0.08
N ILE A 246 -8.49 -0.49 -1.10
CA ILE A 246 -8.95 0.45 -2.12
C ILE A 246 -9.07 -0.31 -3.45
N GLY A 247 -10.25 -0.27 -4.05
CA GLY A 247 -10.58 -1.11 -5.20
C GLY A 247 -12.08 -1.19 -5.47
N ASN A 248 -12.54 -2.34 -5.95
CA ASN A 248 -13.94 -2.52 -6.31
C ASN A 248 -14.78 -3.11 -5.16
N SER A 249 -16.03 -2.67 -5.06
CA SER A 249 -17.00 -3.17 -4.08
C SER A 249 -17.21 -4.68 -4.19
N THR A 250 -17.20 -5.25 -5.40
CA THR A 250 -17.35 -6.69 -5.63
C THR A 250 -16.24 -7.51 -4.97
N SER A 251 -14.97 -7.09 -5.04
CA SER A 251 -13.89 -7.83 -4.36
C SER A 251 -13.89 -7.59 -2.85
N ALA A 252 -14.24 -6.39 -2.39
CA ALA A 252 -14.40 -6.11 -0.96
C ALA A 252 -15.47 -7.03 -0.35
N ASN A 253 -16.64 -7.12 -0.98
CA ASN A 253 -17.74 -8.00 -0.56
C ASN A 253 -17.32 -9.47 -0.55
N ALA A 254 -16.65 -9.94 -1.61
CA ALA A 254 -16.19 -11.33 -1.68
C ALA A 254 -15.18 -11.69 -0.58
N LEU A 255 -14.24 -10.77 -0.28
CA LEU A 255 -13.26 -10.97 0.80
C LEU A 255 -13.92 -10.92 2.18
N GLN A 256 -14.83 -9.97 2.41
CA GLN A 256 -15.60 -9.91 3.64
C GLN A 256 -16.46 -11.17 3.83
N GLU A 257 -17.09 -11.66 2.76
CA GLU A 257 -17.94 -12.85 2.78
C GLU A 257 -17.14 -14.10 3.20
N SER A 258 -15.89 -14.20 2.72
CA SER A 258 -14.99 -15.30 3.06
C SER A 258 -14.55 -15.31 4.53
N HIS A 259 -14.65 -14.19 5.24
CA HIS A 259 -14.20 -14.09 6.63
C HIS A 259 -15.25 -14.67 7.60
N PRO A 260 -14.91 -15.71 8.40
CA PRO A 260 -15.90 -16.38 9.26
C PRO A 260 -16.40 -15.52 10.42
N ARG A 261 -15.74 -14.39 10.73
CA ARG A 261 -16.04 -13.50 11.87
C ARG A 261 -16.31 -12.07 11.41
N LYS A 262 -17.26 -11.87 10.49
CA LYS A 262 -17.54 -10.57 9.85
C LYS A 262 -17.88 -9.45 10.84
N ASN A 263 -18.52 -9.79 11.95
CA ASN A 263 -18.87 -8.85 13.02
C ASN A 263 -17.64 -8.30 13.78
N ARG A 264 -16.48 -8.95 13.67
CA ARG A 264 -15.21 -8.51 14.29
C ARG A 264 -14.26 -7.87 13.30
N LEU A 265 -14.43 -8.15 12.02
CA LEU A 265 -13.60 -7.60 10.95
C LEU A 265 -13.86 -6.10 10.80
N ARG A 266 -12.83 -5.28 11.03
CA ARG A 266 -12.87 -3.85 10.70
C ARG A 266 -12.62 -3.67 9.20
N LEU A 267 -13.28 -2.68 8.61
CA LEU A 267 -13.21 -2.41 7.19
C LEU A 267 -12.76 -0.95 7.00
N VAL A 268 -11.69 -0.77 6.23
CA VAL A 268 -11.27 0.53 5.71
C VAL A 268 -11.33 0.41 4.20
N LEU A 269 -12.38 0.96 3.60
CA LEU A 269 -12.70 0.75 2.19
C LEU A 269 -12.71 2.07 1.42
N GLY A 270 -11.89 2.16 0.37
CA GLY A 270 -12.04 3.15 -0.69
C GLY A 270 -12.57 2.47 -1.94
N LEU A 271 -13.85 2.62 -2.23
CA LEU A 271 -14.51 1.91 -3.32
C LEU A 271 -14.79 2.83 -4.51
N GLU A 272 -15.48 2.30 -5.52
CA GLU A 272 -15.83 3.09 -6.69
C GLU A 272 -16.67 4.32 -6.30
N ALA A 273 -16.44 5.44 -6.99
CA ALA A 273 -17.19 6.67 -6.81
C ALA A 273 -17.75 7.16 -8.15
N LYS A 274 -18.91 7.83 -8.10
CA LYS A 274 -19.47 8.59 -9.23
C LYS A 274 -19.54 10.05 -8.83
N ASN A 275 -18.45 10.76 -9.04
CA ASN A 275 -18.30 12.15 -8.62
C ASN A 275 -19.02 13.09 -9.59
N PRO A 276 -20.07 13.83 -9.18
CA PRO A 276 -20.78 14.74 -10.06
C PRO A 276 -20.05 16.08 -10.19
N ALA A 277 -20.03 16.64 -11.40
CA ALA A 277 -19.77 18.06 -11.63
C ALA A 277 -21.12 18.79 -11.74
N ILE A 278 -21.37 19.77 -10.89
CA ILE A 278 -22.62 20.56 -10.86
C ILE A 278 -22.28 21.97 -11.35
N ILE A 279 -22.92 22.38 -12.44
CA ILE A 279 -22.72 23.69 -13.07
C ILE A 279 -23.95 24.55 -12.77
N LEU A 280 -23.75 25.67 -12.07
CA LEU A 280 -24.80 26.62 -11.75
C LEU A 280 -24.99 27.65 -12.88
N PRO A 281 -26.16 28.30 -12.99
CA PRO A 281 -26.44 29.25 -14.07
C PRO A 281 -25.50 30.46 -14.15
N ASP A 282 -24.84 30.81 -13.05
CA ASP A 282 -23.92 31.92 -12.91
C ASP A 282 -22.44 31.50 -12.91
N ALA A 283 -22.14 30.23 -13.23
CA ALA A 283 -20.78 29.73 -13.28
C ALA A 283 -19.96 30.39 -14.39
N ASP A 284 -18.69 30.65 -14.10
CA ASP A 284 -17.69 31.03 -15.10
C ASP A 284 -17.49 29.86 -16.07
N LEU A 285 -17.92 30.03 -17.33
CA LEU A 285 -17.91 28.97 -18.33
C LEU A 285 -16.49 28.59 -18.77
N ASP A 286 -15.55 29.53 -18.81
CA ASP A 286 -14.18 29.24 -19.24
C ASP A 286 -13.45 28.40 -18.19
N LEU A 287 -13.63 28.74 -16.91
CA LEU A 287 -13.15 27.92 -15.80
C LEU A 287 -13.85 26.56 -15.77
N THR A 288 -15.18 26.55 -15.92
CA THR A 288 -16.00 25.33 -15.90
C THR A 288 -15.53 24.32 -16.95
N ILE A 289 -15.30 24.77 -18.19
CA ILE A 289 -14.83 23.89 -19.27
C ILE A 289 -13.47 23.29 -18.91
N THR A 290 -12.55 24.13 -18.42
CA THR A 290 -11.19 23.70 -18.05
C THR A 290 -11.22 22.64 -16.93
N GLU A 291 -11.97 22.90 -15.86
CA GLU A 291 -12.11 21.99 -14.72
C GLU A 291 -12.85 20.70 -15.09
N CYS A 292 -13.90 20.77 -15.93
CA CYS A 292 -14.61 19.58 -16.39
C CYS A 292 -13.74 18.68 -17.27
N ILE A 293 -12.96 19.27 -18.19
CA ILE A 293 -12.01 18.52 -19.03
C ILE A 293 -10.96 17.87 -18.13
N SER A 294 -10.34 18.63 -17.23
CA SER A 294 -9.35 18.13 -16.30
C SER A 294 -9.92 16.99 -15.43
N GLY A 295 -11.08 17.18 -14.82
CA GLY A 295 -11.69 16.21 -13.92
C GLY A 295 -12.27 14.96 -14.59
N THR A 296 -12.42 14.94 -15.92
CA THR A 296 -12.96 13.79 -16.67
C THR A 296 -11.90 13.01 -17.43
N LEU A 297 -10.79 13.66 -17.82
CA LEU A 297 -9.79 13.08 -18.72
C LEU A 297 -8.42 12.91 -18.08
N SER A 298 -8.17 13.51 -16.90
CA SER A 298 -6.90 13.33 -16.19
C SER A 298 -6.67 11.86 -15.89
N PHE A 299 -5.46 11.38 -16.19
CA PHE A 299 -5.05 10.00 -16.00
C PHE A 299 -6.02 8.94 -16.58
N ASN A 300 -6.67 9.26 -17.71
CA ASN A 300 -7.61 8.41 -18.44
C ASN A 300 -8.96 8.16 -17.74
N GLY A 301 -9.39 9.04 -16.83
CA GLY A 301 -10.74 9.01 -16.24
C GLY A 301 -10.83 9.74 -14.92
#